data_AF-A0A7C6XCZ7-F1
#
_entry.id   AF-A0A7C6XCZ7-F1
#
_cell.length_a   1.000
_cell.length_b   1.000
_cell.length_c   1.000
_cell.angle_alpha   90.00
_cell.angle_beta   90.00
_cell.angle_gamma   90.00
#
_symmetry.space_group_name_H-M   'P 1'
#
loop_
_entity.id
_entity.type
_entity.pdbx_description
1 polymer ?
#
loop_
_entity_poly.entity_id
_entity_poly.type
_entity_poly.pdbx_seq_one_letter_code
_entity_poly.pdbx_strand_id
1 'polypeptide(L)'
;PLPVREQIEVVGHAVRAMYLYSAMADLAGETSDAELLAACERLWENVTLRRMYLTGGIGPTRANEGFTFDYDLPNETAYAETCAAIGLVFWAHRMLQLDCDSRYADVMERALYNGVISGVSLDGERFFYENPLASLGNHHRQPWFGCACCPPNIARLLASLGQYVYSEGEGGVAVHLYIAGSARLRLNGALVTLRQETEYPWDGRVTLGLEVEEPARFTLRLRIPGWCRGAAARVNGEPVDLSGRVVKGYACLEREWRNGDRVELELPMPVERVYAHPEARQDIGRVALQRGPLVYCLEDVDNPVPVQRVILPADAEFSVRFEEGMLDGVVMLTGPAVAVSDEGWEGALYRAQCPARVPITVCAVPYCVWDNRAPGRMAVWLPECA
;
A
#
# COMPACT_ATOMS: atom_id res chain seq x y z
N PRO A 1 19.40 14.02 -20.60
CA PRO A 1 19.25 13.70 -19.16
C PRO A 1 20.29 14.45 -18.34
N LEU A 2 19.89 15.06 -17.23
CA LEU A 2 20.84 15.59 -16.24
C LEU A 2 21.61 14.44 -15.58
N PRO A 3 22.85 14.68 -15.13
CA PRO A 3 23.53 13.78 -14.20
C PRO A 3 22.64 13.43 -13.01
N VAL A 4 22.72 12.20 -12.51
CA VAL A 4 21.78 11.70 -11.48
C VAL A 4 21.78 12.52 -10.19
N ARG A 5 22.92 13.09 -9.82
CA ARG A 5 23.07 13.95 -8.62
C ARG A 5 22.36 15.30 -8.76
N GLU A 6 22.16 15.76 -9.99
CA GLU A 6 21.50 17.03 -10.31
C GLU A 6 19.98 16.87 -10.54
N GLN A 7 19.45 15.64 -10.56
CA GLN A 7 18.02 15.42 -10.76
C GLN A 7 17.25 15.88 -9.52
N ILE A 8 16.24 16.73 -9.72
CA ILE A 8 15.36 17.25 -8.67
C ILE A 8 13.92 16.73 -8.79
N GLU A 9 13.57 16.13 -9.92
CA GLU A 9 12.27 15.55 -10.21
C GLU A 9 12.43 14.22 -10.93
N VAL A 10 11.48 13.32 -10.72
CA VAL A 10 11.45 12.01 -11.38
C VAL A 10 10.66 12.10 -12.68
N VAL A 11 11.32 11.85 -13.81
CA VAL A 11 10.77 12.05 -15.16
C VAL A 11 10.90 10.80 -16.03
N GLY A 12 10.06 10.72 -17.07
CA GLY A 12 10.14 9.65 -18.06
C GLY A 12 9.59 8.32 -17.56
N HIS A 13 10.02 7.22 -18.18
CA HIS A 13 9.50 5.87 -17.94
C HIS A 13 9.68 5.42 -16.48
N ALA A 14 8.59 4.96 -15.85
CA ALA A 14 8.56 4.72 -14.40
C ALA A 14 9.46 3.56 -13.95
N VAL A 15 9.39 2.40 -14.60
CA VAL A 15 10.27 1.24 -14.29
C VAL A 15 11.75 1.60 -14.41
N ARG A 16 12.15 2.29 -15.48
CA ARG A 16 13.55 2.70 -15.68
C ARG A 16 14.02 3.60 -14.54
N ALA A 17 13.19 4.56 -14.12
CA ALA A 17 13.50 5.44 -13.00
C ALA A 17 13.68 4.66 -11.70
N MET A 18 12.75 3.77 -11.35
CA MET A 18 12.84 3.00 -10.10
C MET A 18 14.07 2.09 -10.04
N TYR A 19 14.42 1.44 -11.16
CA TYR A 19 15.63 0.60 -11.22
C TYR A 19 16.91 1.42 -11.15
N LEU A 20 16.93 2.60 -11.78
CA LEU A 20 18.05 3.54 -11.66
C LEU A 20 18.22 3.99 -10.20
N TYR A 21 17.14 4.38 -9.53
CA TYR A 21 17.20 4.89 -8.16
C TYR A 21 17.49 3.80 -7.14
N SER A 22 17.06 2.57 -7.40
CA SER A 22 17.52 1.38 -6.66
C SER A 22 19.05 1.25 -6.76
N ALA A 23 19.62 1.31 -7.95
CA ALA A 23 21.07 1.25 -8.12
C ALA A 23 21.81 2.45 -7.50
N MET A 24 21.23 3.65 -7.55
CA MET A 24 21.79 4.82 -6.87
C MET A 24 21.82 4.65 -5.35
N ALA A 25 20.76 4.10 -4.75
CA ALA A 25 20.71 3.80 -3.33
C ALA A 25 21.77 2.76 -2.94
N ASP A 26 21.88 1.65 -3.69
CA ASP A 26 22.93 0.64 -3.47
C ASP A 26 24.33 1.28 -3.51
N LEU A 27 24.62 2.07 -4.55
CA LEU A 27 25.92 2.75 -4.71
C LEU A 27 26.19 3.76 -3.60
N ALA A 28 25.17 4.51 -3.15
CA ALA A 28 25.33 5.49 -2.08
C ALA A 28 25.76 4.82 -0.77
N GLY A 29 25.17 3.67 -0.44
CA GLY A 29 25.56 2.88 0.73
C GLY A 29 26.96 2.29 0.62
N GLU A 30 27.23 1.56 -0.47
CA GLU A 30 28.49 0.84 -0.68
C GLU A 30 29.71 1.76 -0.77
N THR A 31 29.53 2.98 -1.27
CA THR A 31 30.62 3.96 -1.44
C THR A 31 30.62 5.07 -0.40
N SER A 32 29.64 5.06 0.53
CA SER A 32 29.42 6.16 1.49
C SER A 32 29.29 7.53 0.81
N ASP A 33 28.65 7.58 -0.36
CA ASP A 33 28.45 8.80 -1.16
C ASP A 33 27.23 9.59 -0.68
N ALA A 34 27.48 10.58 0.17
CA ALA A 34 26.45 11.44 0.75
C ALA A 34 25.70 12.30 -0.29
N GLU A 35 26.34 12.68 -1.41
CA GLU A 35 25.70 13.47 -2.45
C GLU A 35 24.69 12.62 -3.24
N LEU A 36 25.04 11.36 -3.50
CA LEU A 36 24.16 10.41 -4.16
C LEU A 36 22.98 10.02 -3.25
N LEU A 37 23.21 9.84 -1.94
CA LEU A 37 22.13 9.62 -0.97
C LEU A 37 21.15 10.80 -0.94
N ALA A 38 21.65 12.03 -0.88
CA ALA A 38 20.81 13.23 -0.90
C ALA A 38 19.99 13.36 -2.20
N ALA A 39 20.53 12.88 -3.34
CA ALA A 39 19.77 12.79 -4.58
C ALA A 39 18.65 11.74 -4.49
N CYS A 40 18.92 10.57 -3.93
CA CYS A 40 17.90 9.54 -3.68
C CYS A 40 16.77 10.06 -2.79
N GLU A 41 17.07 10.73 -1.67
CA GLU A 41 16.07 11.28 -0.75
C GLU A 41 15.19 12.35 -1.41
N ARG A 42 15.80 13.28 -2.17
CA ARG A 42 15.07 14.31 -2.90
C ARG A 42 14.12 13.72 -3.94
N LEU A 43 14.59 12.72 -4.71
CA LEU A 43 13.77 12.05 -5.72
C LEU A 43 12.67 11.19 -5.08
N TRP A 44 12.96 10.57 -3.94
CA TRP A 44 11.99 9.83 -3.14
C TRP A 44 10.83 10.73 -2.71
N GLU A 45 11.12 11.91 -2.19
CA GLU A 45 10.10 12.89 -1.81
C GLU A 45 9.29 13.36 -3.01
N ASN A 46 9.90 13.62 -4.16
CA ASN A 46 9.17 14.01 -5.37
C ASN A 46 8.16 12.93 -5.80
N VAL A 47 8.57 11.65 -5.84
CA VAL A 47 7.67 10.55 -6.22
C VAL A 47 6.58 10.37 -5.18
N THR A 48 6.95 10.17 -3.93
CA THR A 48 6.01 9.69 -2.91
C THR A 48 5.05 10.76 -2.40
N LEU A 49 5.41 12.05 -2.52
CA LEU A 49 4.55 13.15 -2.07
C LEU A 49 3.79 13.83 -3.21
N ARG A 50 4.17 13.60 -4.48
CA ARG A 50 3.59 14.35 -5.61
C ARG A 50 3.25 13.52 -6.84
N ARG A 51 3.82 12.33 -7.04
CA ARG A 51 3.68 11.55 -8.28
C ARG A 51 3.35 10.06 -8.05
N MET A 52 2.74 9.74 -6.92
CA MET A 52 2.35 8.38 -6.53
C MET A 52 0.85 8.32 -6.26
N TYR A 53 0.19 7.32 -6.83
CA TYR A 53 -1.22 7.03 -6.55
C TYR A 53 -1.41 6.48 -5.13
N LEU A 54 -2.64 6.57 -4.59
CA LEU A 54 -2.98 6.02 -3.29
C LEU A 54 -2.68 4.50 -3.17
N THR A 55 -2.70 3.79 -4.29
CA THR A 55 -2.40 2.35 -4.38
C THR A 55 -0.89 2.04 -4.37
N GLY A 56 -0.02 3.05 -4.34
CA GLY A 56 1.42 2.87 -4.55
C GLY A 56 1.81 2.68 -6.03
N GLY A 57 0.84 2.76 -6.95
CA GLY A 57 1.11 2.81 -8.38
C GLY A 57 1.81 4.11 -8.78
N ILE A 58 2.61 4.07 -9.83
CA ILE A 58 3.35 5.22 -10.38
C ILE A 58 3.32 5.22 -11.91
N GLY A 59 3.37 6.41 -12.50
CA GLY A 59 3.27 6.62 -13.94
C GLY A 59 1.82 6.84 -14.39
N PRO A 60 1.38 8.08 -14.59
CA PRO A 60 -0.01 8.38 -14.94
C PRO A 60 -0.38 8.17 -16.41
N THR A 61 0.57 7.97 -17.34
CA THR A 61 0.26 7.97 -18.77
C THR A 61 0.88 6.82 -19.56
N ARG A 62 0.10 6.28 -20.50
CA ARG A 62 0.54 5.28 -21.49
C ARG A 62 1.55 5.85 -22.50
N ALA A 63 1.59 7.18 -22.69
CA ALA A 63 2.42 7.80 -23.72
C ALA A 63 3.92 7.55 -23.52
N ASN A 64 4.37 7.43 -22.27
CA ASN A 64 5.76 7.15 -21.92
C ASN A 64 5.91 6.08 -20.83
N GLU A 65 4.81 5.41 -20.45
CA GLU A 65 4.78 4.36 -19.42
C GLU A 65 5.36 4.89 -18.10
N GLY A 66 5.04 6.13 -17.77
CA GLY A 66 5.90 6.93 -16.93
C GLY A 66 5.30 8.22 -16.40
N PHE A 67 6.17 9.04 -15.82
CA PHE A 67 5.84 10.25 -15.10
C PHE A 67 5.53 11.42 -16.05
N THR A 68 4.61 12.28 -15.60
CA THR A 68 4.29 13.56 -16.22
C THR A 68 4.82 14.70 -15.35
N PHE A 69 4.00 15.30 -14.50
CA PHE A 69 4.33 16.41 -13.61
C PHE A 69 3.70 16.23 -12.23
N ASP A 70 4.08 17.09 -11.27
CA ASP A 70 3.60 17.00 -9.89
C ASP A 70 2.08 17.11 -9.82
N TYR A 71 1.46 16.20 -9.04
CA TYR A 71 0.02 16.09 -8.79
C TYR A 71 -0.86 15.73 -10.00
N ASP A 72 -0.28 15.33 -11.13
CA ASP A 72 -1.02 14.77 -12.26
C ASP A 72 -1.31 13.28 -12.05
N LEU A 73 -2.44 12.98 -11.42
CA LEU A 73 -2.83 11.62 -11.00
C LEU A 73 -4.24 11.26 -11.49
N PRO A 74 -4.49 11.13 -12.81
CA PRO A 74 -5.80 10.75 -13.33
C PRO A 74 -6.15 9.28 -13.04
N ASN A 75 -7.32 9.03 -12.44
CA ASN A 75 -7.72 7.68 -12.01
C ASN A 75 -8.04 6.70 -13.14
N GLU A 76 -8.82 7.12 -14.15
CA GLU A 76 -9.29 6.23 -15.23
C GLU A 76 -8.19 5.93 -16.25
N THR A 77 -7.35 6.93 -16.56
CA THR A 77 -6.26 6.80 -17.55
C THR A 77 -4.92 6.44 -16.91
N ALA A 78 -4.89 6.16 -15.61
CA ALA A 78 -3.68 5.79 -14.90
C ALA A 78 -3.01 4.59 -15.57
N TYR A 79 -1.73 4.74 -15.91
CA TYR A 79 -0.94 3.63 -16.40
C TYR A 79 -0.56 2.69 -15.26
N ALA A 80 0.06 3.24 -14.20
CA ALA A 80 0.34 2.56 -12.93
C ALA A 80 0.84 1.11 -13.14
N GLU A 81 1.91 0.97 -13.90
CA GLU A 81 2.41 -0.33 -14.33
C GLU A 81 2.76 -1.24 -13.16
N THR A 82 2.38 -2.52 -13.23
CA THR A 82 2.73 -3.52 -12.20
C THR A 82 4.25 -3.58 -11.96
N CYS A 83 5.07 -3.57 -13.03
CA CYS A 83 6.52 -3.56 -12.89
C CYS A 83 7.06 -2.29 -12.22
N ALA A 84 6.36 -1.16 -12.37
CA ALA A 84 6.79 0.09 -11.75
C ALA A 84 6.50 0.07 -10.25
N ALA A 85 5.36 -0.48 -9.83
CA ALA A 85 5.07 -0.73 -8.42
C ALA A 85 6.10 -1.70 -7.79
N ILE A 86 6.49 -2.75 -8.52
CA ILE A 86 7.57 -3.66 -8.10
C ILE A 86 8.92 -2.92 -7.98
N GLY A 87 9.25 -2.07 -8.94
CA GLY A 87 10.45 -1.24 -8.89
C GLY A 87 10.46 -0.31 -7.67
N LEU A 88 9.30 0.25 -7.30
CA LEU A 88 9.15 1.08 -6.11
C LEU A 88 9.40 0.27 -4.83
N VAL A 89 8.93 -0.99 -4.75
CA VAL A 89 9.25 -1.91 -3.64
C VAL A 89 10.76 -2.13 -3.52
N PHE A 90 11.46 -2.37 -4.64
CA PHE A 90 12.91 -2.56 -4.63
C PHE A 90 13.67 -1.32 -4.16
N TRP A 91 13.22 -0.14 -4.59
CA TRP A 91 13.85 1.11 -4.18
C TRP A 91 13.58 1.43 -2.71
N ALA A 92 12.33 1.27 -2.26
CA ALA A 92 11.94 1.44 -0.86
C ALA A 92 12.75 0.56 0.08
N HIS A 93 12.94 -0.71 -0.29
CA HIS A 93 13.76 -1.65 0.49
C HIS A 93 15.20 -1.18 0.66
N ARG A 94 15.81 -0.61 -0.39
CA ARG A 94 17.19 -0.09 -0.33
C ARG A 94 17.28 1.18 0.49
N MET A 95 16.31 2.08 0.34
CA MET A 95 16.23 3.26 1.20
C MET A 95 16.11 2.87 2.69
N LEU A 96 15.35 1.81 3.02
CA LEU A 96 15.29 1.24 4.38
C LEU A 96 16.65 0.74 4.88
N GLN A 97 17.46 0.13 4.02
CA GLN A 97 18.79 -0.36 4.41
C GLN A 97 19.77 0.79 4.69
N LEU A 98 19.62 1.91 4.00
CA LEU A 98 20.46 3.11 4.20
C LEU A 98 20.02 3.90 5.43
N ASP A 99 18.71 4.04 5.62
CA ASP A 99 18.12 4.73 6.75
C ASP A 99 16.82 4.04 7.17
N CYS A 100 16.80 3.49 8.37
CA CYS A 100 15.69 2.73 8.92
C CYS A 100 14.54 3.68 9.36
N ASP A 101 13.91 4.31 8.37
CA ASP A 101 12.77 5.22 8.49
C ASP A 101 11.50 4.53 7.98
N SER A 102 10.43 4.54 8.79
CA SER A 102 9.19 3.85 8.47
C SER A 102 8.56 4.38 7.20
N ARG A 103 8.83 5.63 6.78
CA ARG A 103 8.27 6.22 5.56
C ARG A 103 8.56 5.37 4.31
N TYR A 104 9.72 4.71 4.27
CA TYR A 104 10.09 3.82 3.18
C TYR A 104 9.31 2.50 3.25
N ALA A 105 9.19 1.92 4.44
CA ALA A 105 8.43 0.69 4.66
C ALA A 105 6.92 0.88 4.48
N ASP A 106 6.38 2.06 4.78
CA ASP A 106 4.98 2.40 4.57
C ASP A 106 4.64 2.45 3.06
N VAL A 107 5.55 3.00 2.24
CA VAL A 107 5.41 2.98 0.78
C VAL A 107 5.60 1.58 0.21
N MET A 108 6.57 0.82 0.74
CA MET A 108 6.78 -0.59 0.39
C MET A 108 5.52 -1.42 0.65
N GLU A 109 4.93 -1.29 1.85
CA GLU A 109 3.68 -1.96 2.24
C GLU A 109 2.50 -1.53 1.36
N ARG A 110 2.34 -0.22 1.11
CA ARG A 110 1.29 0.32 0.25
C ARG A 110 1.36 -0.28 -1.15
N ALA A 111 2.55 -0.30 -1.77
CA ALA A 111 2.74 -0.89 -3.08
C ALA A 111 2.49 -2.41 -3.06
N LEU A 112 3.04 -3.13 -2.08
CA LEU A 112 2.89 -4.59 -1.97
C LEU A 112 1.43 -5.02 -1.85
N TYR A 113 0.66 -4.43 -0.95
CA TYR A 113 -0.72 -4.84 -0.67
C TYR A 113 -1.77 -4.26 -1.63
N ASN A 114 -1.39 -3.32 -2.50
CA ASN A 114 -2.32 -2.68 -3.43
C ASN A 114 -1.80 -2.79 -4.87
N GLY A 115 -0.93 -1.87 -5.33
CA GLY A 115 -0.55 -1.74 -6.74
C GLY A 115 0.30 -2.87 -7.32
N VAL A 116 0.94 -3.71 -6.50
CA VAL A 116 1.68 -4.90 -6.96
C VAL A 116 0.72 -6.06 -7.17
N ILE A 117 0.00 -6.47 -6.11
CA ILE A 117 -0.83 -7.67 -6.16
C ILE A 117 -2.17 -7.44 -6.87
N SER A 118 -2.59 -6.20 -7.11
CA SER A 118 -3.65 -5.92 -8.10
C SER A 118 -3.27 -6.44 -9.48
N GLY A 119 -1.97 -6.52 -9.78
CA GLY A 119 -1.40 -6.97 -11.04
C GLY A 119 -1.62 -8.43 -11.39
N VAL A 120 -2.13 -9.27 -10.48
CA VAL A 120 -2.35 -10.70 -10.66
C VAL A 120 -3.71 -11.13 -10.11
N SER A 121 -4.41 -12.04 -10.79
CA SER A 121 -5.66 -12.62 -10.29
C SER A 121 -5.40 -13.51 -9.07
N LEU A 122 -6.44 -13.76 -8.27
CA LEU A 122 -6.34 -14.60 -7.07
C LEU A 122 -5.86 -16.01 -7.38
N ASP A 123 -6.29 -16.57 -8.52
CA ASP A 123 -5.85 -17.88 -9.03
C ASP A 123 -4.44 -17.88 -9.64
N GLY A 124 -3.81 -16.71 -9.82
CA GLY A 124 -2.49 -16.56 -10.42
C GLY A 124 -2.43 -16.75 -11.94
N GLU A 125 -3.58 -16.87 -12.63
CA GLU A 125 -3.63 -17.21 -14.06
C GLU A 125 -3.67 -16.01 -15.01
N ARG A 126 -4.06 -14.82 -14.52
CA ARG A 126 -4.25 -13.61 -15.32
C ARG A 126 -3.58 -12.41 -14.67
N PHE A 127 -3.18 -11.47 -15.50
CA PHE A 127 -2.34 -10.35 -15.09
C PHE A 127 -2.86 -9.02 -15.63
N PHE A 128 -2.64 -7.95 -14.87
CA PHE A 128 -2.68 -6.60 -15.40
C PHE A 128 -1.27 -6.13 -15.75
N TYR A 129 -1.19 -5.44 -16.88
CA TYR A 129 -0.06 -4.56 -17.18
C TYR A 129 -0.27 -3.21 -16.47
N GLU A 130 -1.43 -2.60 -16.73
CA GLU A 130 -1.85 -1.30 -16.21
C GLU A 130 -2.84 -1.49 -15.05
N ASN A 131 -2.68 -0.70 -13.98
CA ASN A 131 -3.51 -0.82 -12.76
C ASN A 131 -4.29 0.49 -12.50
N PRO A 132 -5.40 0.74 -13.22
CA PRO A 132 -6.17 1.97 -13.06
C PRO A 132 -6.87 2.05 -11.70
N LEU A 133 -7.24 3.26 -11.29
CA LEU A 133 -8.01 3.54 -10.07
C LEU A 133 -9.51 3.78 -10.35
N ALA A 134 -9.89 3.78 -11.62
CA ALA A 134 -11.27 3.74 -12.08
C ALA A 134 -11.37 2.95 -13.40
N SER A 135 -12.48 2.22 -13.60
CA SER A 135 -12.73 1.46 -14.82
C SER A 135 -14.16 1.68 -15.31
N LEU A 136 -14.33 1.72 -16.63
CA LEU A 136 -15.63 1.73 -17.30
C LEU A 136 -16.15 0.32 -17.63
N GLY A 137 -15.47 -0.73 -17.16
CA GLY A 137 -15.82 -2.13 -17.43
C GLY A 137 -15.22 -2.69 -18.72
N ASN A 138 -14.16 -2.05 -19.22
CA ASN A 138 -13.44 -2.42 -20.45
C ASN A 138 -11.96 -2.77 -20.19
N HIS A 139 -11.54 -2.86 -18.93
CA HIS A 139 -10.18 -3.18 -18.53
C HIS A 139 -10.19 -4.45 -17.69
N HIS A 140 -9.56 -5.51 -18.19
CA HIS A 140 -9.56 -6.84 -17.59
C HIS A 140 -8.19 -7.48 -17.63
N ARG A 141 -7.84 -8.25 -16.59
CA ARG A 141 -6.63 -9.06 -16.56
C ARG A 141 -6.62 -10.04 -17.73
N GLN A 142 -5.45 -10.22 -18.31
CA GLN A 142 -5.23 -11.11 -19.44
C GLN A 142 -4.25 -12.22 -19.05
N PRO A 143 -4.36 -13.44 -19.63
CA PRO A 143 -3.40 -14.51 -19.35
C PRO A 143 -1.96 -14.12 -19.70
N TRP A 144 -1.77 -13.34 -20.77
CA TRP A 144 -0.45 -12.96 -21.26
C TRP A 144 -0.49 -11.70 -22.14
N PHE A 145 0.68 -11.12 -22.38
CA PHE A 145 0.87 -9.93 -23.24
C PHE A 145 2.01 -10.15 -24.23
N GLY A 146 2.05 -9.38 -25.32
CA GLY A 146 3.19 -9.38 -26.24
C GLY A 146 4.50 -8.97 -25.53
N CYS A 147 4.44 -7.99 -24.63
CA CYS A 147 5.50 -7.68 -23.67
C CYS A 147 5.11 -8.24 -22.29
N ALA A 148 5.56 -9.44 -21.97
CA ALA A 148 5.20 -10.13 -20.73
C ALA A 148 6.22 -9.92 -19.61
N CYS A 149 6.56 -8.66 -19.33
CA CYS A 149 7.39 -8.33 -18.17
C CYS A 149 6.67 -8.62 -16.85
N CYS A 150 5.36 -8.35 -16.77
CA CYS A 150 4.60 -8.40 -15.51
C CYS A 150 4.56 -9.80 -14.86
N PRO A 151 4.16 -10.89 -15.54
CA PRO A 151 4.00 -12.20 -14.90
C PRO A 151 5.28 -12.72 -14.19
N PRO A 152 6.46 -12.80 -14.85
CA PRO A 152 7.68 -13.24 -14.17
C PRO A 152 8.18 -12.22 -13.14
N ASN A 153 7.88 -10.93 -13.29
CA ASN A 153 8.30 -9.90 -12.35
C ASN A 153 7.53 -9.99 -11.02
N ILE A 154 6.22 -10.26 -11.06
CA ILE A 154 5.41 -10.57 -9.88
C ILE A 154 5.94 -11.83 -9.20
N ALA A 155 6.14 -12.90 -9.99
CA ALA A 155 6.59 -14.19 -9.47
C ALA A 155 7.90 -14.06 -8.67
N ARG A 156 8.91 -13.34 -9.19
CA ARG A 156 10.18 -13.16 -8.47
C ARG A 156 10.04 -12.33 -7.19
N LEU A 157 9.14 -11.34 -7.16
CA LEU A 157 8.92 -10.53 -5.97
C LEU A 157 8.23 -11.37 -4.88
N LEU A 158 7.15 -12.07 -5.23
CA LEU A 158 6.43 -12.92 -4.28
C LEU A 158 7.30 -14.08 -3.75
N ALA A 159 8.09 -14.71 -4.61
CA ALA A 159 9.04 -15.75 -4.22
C ALA A 159 10.16 -15.25 -3.29
N SER A 160 10.44 -13.94 -3.29
CA SER A 160 11.44 -13.30 -2.43
C SER A 160 10.86 -12.47 -1.29
N LEU A 161 9.54 -12.52 -1.06
CA LEU A 161 8.84 -11.65 -0.11
C LEU A 161 9.45 -11.67 1.31
N GLY A 162 9.93 -12.84 1.76
CA GLY A 162 10.58 -13.00 3.07
C GLY A 162 11.79 -12.07 3.30
N GLN A 163 12.47 -11.64 2.23
CA GLN A 163 13.63 -10.72 2.30
C GLN A 163 13.24 -9.29 2.68
N TYR A 164 11.96 -8.93 2.54
CA TYR A 164 11.46 -7.59 2.81
C TYR A 164 10.86 -7.45 4.22
N VAL A 165 10.73 -8.56 4.95
CA VAL A 165 10.03 -8.60 6.26
C VAL A 165 10.91 -8.04 7.38
N TYR A 166 12.21 -8.36 7.37
CA TYR A 166 13.14 -8.03 8.43
C TYR A 166 14.41 -7.39 7.89
N SER A 167 15.11 -6.64 8.73
CA SER A 167 16.51 -6.27 8.49
C SER A 167 17.32 -6.35 9.77
N GLU A 168 18.53 -6.89 9.65
CA GLU A 168 19.51 -6.95 10.73
C GLU A 168 20.39 -5.69 10.66
N GLY A 169 20.66 -5.09 11.81
CA GLY A 169 21.49 -3.88 11.88
C GLY A 169 22.21 -3.78 13.21
N GLU A 170 22.90 -2.66 13.43
CA GLU A 170 23.69 -2.49 14.64
C GLU A 170 22.82 -2.63 15.90
N GLY A 171 23.20 -3.60 16.74
CA GLY A 171 22.55 -3.88 18.03
C GLY A 171 21.15 -4.48 17.98
N GLY A 172 20.65 -4.95 16.82
CA GLY A 172 19.36 -5.66 16.80
C GLY A 172 18.72 -5.85 15.42
N VAL A 173 17.38 -5.93 15.42
CA VAL A 173 16.56 -6.30 14.26
C VAL A 173 15.41 -5.32 14.09
N ALA A 174 15.09 -4.98 12.84
CA ALA A 174 13.87 -4.27 12.48
C ALA A 174 12.85 -5.21 11.83
N VAL A 175 11.58 -5.07 12.22
CA VAL A 175 10.43 -5.74 11.63
C VAL A 175 9.69 -4.72 10.77
N HIS A 176 9.78 -4.87 9.45
CA HIS A 176 9.20 -3.95 8.46
C HIS A 176 7.80 -4.39 8.05
N LEU A 177 7.58 -5.68 7.80
CA LEU A 177 6.28 -6.20 7.39
C LEU A 177 5.70 -7.13 8.46
N TYR A 178 4.39 -7.07 8.63
CA TYR A 178 3.63 -7.94 9.53
C TYR A 178 3.03 -9.08 8.72
N ILE A 179 3.76 -10.20 8.69
CA ILE A 179 3.39 -11.40 7.93
C ILE A 179 3.64 -12.61 8.83
N ALA A 180 2.64 -13.48 8.97
CA ALA A 180 2.77 -14.70 9.74
C ALA A 180 3.91 -15.57 9.20
N GLY A 181 4.80 -16.03 10.08
CA GLY A 181 6.00 -16.77 9.69
C GLY A 181 7.10 -16.71 10.73
N SER A 182 8.28 -17.22 10.39
CA SER A 182 9.43 -17.15 11.28
C SER A 182 10.72 -16.80 10.55
N ALA A 183 11.63 -16.16 11.26
CA ALA A 183 12.98 -15.85 10.80
C ALA A 183 14.00 -16.29 11.84
N ARG A 184 15.14 -16.80 11.38
CA ARG A 184 16.31 -17.11 12.20
C ARG A 184 17.40 -16.09 11.90
N LEU A 185 17.82 -15.37 12.92
CA LEU A 185 18.71 -14.20 12.81
C LEU A 185 19.90 -14.37 13.76
N ARG A 186 21.01 -13.67 13.48
CA ARG A 186 22.18 -13.69 14.35
C ARG A 186 22.41 -12.31 14.95
N LEU A 187 21.85 -12.07 16.13
CA LEU A 187 21.85 -10.77 16.80
C LEU A 187 22.92 -10.75 17.89
N ASN A 188 23.92 -9.89 17.76
CA ASN A 188 25.04 -9.77 18.71
C ASN A 188 25.73 -11.12 19.04
N GLY A 189 25.83 -12.01 18.04
CA GLY A 189 26.43 -13.35 18.18
C GLY A 189 25.48 -14.44 18.66
N ALA A 190 24.30 -14.11 19.19
CA ALA A 190 23.28 -15.07 19.59
C ALA A 190 22.40 -15.47 18.39
N LEU A 191 22.03 -16.76 18.32
CA LEU A 191 21.04 -17.24 17.36
C LEU A 191 19.64 -17.00 17.96
N VAL A 192 18.80 -16.27 17.23
CA VAL A 192 17.44 -15.88 17.66
C VAL A 192 16.44 -16.34 16.60
N THR A 193 15.41 -17.07 16.99
CA THR A 193 14.23 -17.27 16.15
C THR A 193 13.15 -16.28 16.56
N LEU A 194 12.68 -15.47 15.61
CA LEU A 194 11.50 -14.64 15.75
C LEU A 194 10.33 -15.31 15.05
N ARG A 195 9.21 -15.47 15.74
CA ARG A 195 7.97 -16.04 15.20
C ARG A 195 6.87 -15.00 15.23
N GLN A 196 6.37 -14.60 14.06
CA GLN A 196 5.22 -13.72 13.92
C GLN A 196 3.94 -14.54 13.77
N GLU A 197 2.94 -14.24 14.59
CA GLU A 197 1.58 -14.79 14.52
C GLU A 197 0.61 -13.62 14.41
N THR A 198 -0.13 -13.55 13.31
CA THR A 198 -1.03 -12.43 13.00
C THR A 198 -1.99 -12.81 11.87
N GLU A 199 -3.17 -12.19 11.85
CA GLU A 199 -4.12 -12.19 10.74
C GLU A 199 -3.99 -10.92 9.87
N TYR A 200 -2.88 -10.20 10.00
CA TYR A 200 -2.55 -9.06 9.12
C TYR A 200 -2.57 -9.50 7.65
N PRO A 201 -3.21 -8.77 6.73
CA PRO A 201 -3.69 -7.38 6.84
C PRO A 201 -5.15 -7.23 7.32
N TRP A 202 -5.83 -8.30 7.72
CA TRP A 202 -7.23 -8.28 8.12
C TRP A 202 -7.45 -7.81 9.56
N ASP A 203 -6.51 -8.11 10.44
CA ASP A 203 -6.50 -7.64 11.82
C ASP A 203 -5.14 -7.03 12.21
N GLY A 204 -5.18 -6.08 13.13
CA GLY A 204 -4.00 -5.33 13.57
C GLY A 204 -3.24 -5.94 14.74
N ARG A 205 -3.64 -7.12 15.25
CA ARG A 205 -2.92 -7.81 16.32
C ARG A 205 -1.76 -8.60 15.74
N VAL A 206 -0.56 -8.30 16.23
CA VAL A 206 0.66 -9.03 15.90
C VAL A 206 1.28 -9.56 17.18
N THR A 207 1.60 -10.85 17.18
CA THR A 207 2.39 -11.48 18.25
C THR A 207 3.75 -11.85 17.70
N LEU A 208 4.82 -11.41 18.38
CA LEU A 208 6.18 -11.87 18.14
C LEU A 208 6.64 -12.74 19.31
N GLY A 209 6.82 -14.04 19.06
CA GLY A 209 7.49 -14.95 19.97
C GLY A 209 9.00 -14.95 19.74
N LEU A 210 9.77 -14.93 20.82
CA LEU A 210 11.23 -14.99 20.78
C LEU A 210 11.73 -16.33 21.32
N GLU A 211 12.47 -17.05 20.49
CA GLU A 211 13.21 -18.24 20.90
C GLU A 211 14.71 -17.92 20.87
N VAL A 212 15.38 -18.09 22.00
CA VAL A 212 16.81 -17.85 22.17
C VAL A 212 17.43 -18.98 22.96
N GLU A 213 18.65 -19.40 22.61
CA GLU A 213 19.36 -20.45 23.35
C GLU A 213 19.86 -19.95 24.71
N GLU A 214 20.39 -18.72 24.74
CA GLU A 214 20.85 -18.02 25.93
C GLU A 214 20.25 -16.61 25.97
N PRO A 215 20.06 -16.00 27.16
CA PRO A 215 19.61 -14.62 27.26
C PRO A 215 20.51 -13.68 26.46
N ALA A 216 19.91 -12.87 25.58
CA ALA A 216 20.63 -11.99 24.68
C ALA A 216 20.09 -10.57 24.73
N ARG A 217 20.98 -9.58 24.83
CA ARG A 217 20.59 -8.17 24.79
C ARG A 217 20.63 -7.64 23.36
N PHE A 218 19.49 -7.17 22.87
CA PHE A 218 19.37 -6.52 21.57
C PHE A 218 18.11 -5.65 21.49
N THR A 219 18.05 -4.78 20.49
CA THR A 219 16.88 -3.95 20.19
C THR A 219 15.98 -4.63 19.18
N LEU A 220 14.71 -4.85 19.55
CA LEU A 220 13.65 -5.18 18.61
C LEU A 220 12.97 -3.89 18.16
N ARG A 221 13.09 -3.55 16.87
CA ARG A 221 12.51 -2.34 16.27
C ARG A 221 11.24 -2.73 15.52
N LEU A 222 10.08 -2.33 16.01
CA LEU A 222 8.79 -2.63 15.40
C LEU A 222 8.28 -1.41 14.64
N ARG A 223 8.02 -1.53 13.34
CA ARG A 223 7.45 -0.42 12.57
C ARG A 223 6.09 -0.03 13.13
N ILE A 224 5.89 1.24 13.43
CA ILE A 224 4.56 1.80 13.64
C ILE A 224 4.09 2.34 12.28
N PRO A 225 3.15 1.66 11.58
CA PRO A 225 2.78 2.08 10.24
C PRO A 225 2.23 3.50 10.21
N GLY A 226 2.58 4.29 9.21
CA GLY A 226 2.14 5.70 9.10
C GLY A 226 0.62 5.89 9.01
N TRP A 227 -0.14 4.85 8.62
CA TRP A 227 -1.60 4.84 8.66
C TRP A 227 -2.18 4.62 10.06
N CYS A 228 -1.42 4.04 10.98
CA CYS A 228 -1.92 3.66 12.30
C CYS A 228 -1.96 4.85 13.27
N ARG A 229 -2.99 4.91 14.09
CA ARG A 229 -3.12 5.84 15.23
C ARG A 229 -3.39 5.03 16.49
N GLY A 230 -2.73 5.38 17.59
CA GLY A 230 -2.93 4.71 18.88
C GLY A 230 -2.36 3.30 18.95
N ALA A 231 -1.22 3.04 18.30
CA ALA A 231 -0.51 1.77 18.43
C ALA A 231 -0.15 1.49 19.90
N ALA A 232 -0.31 0.25 20.33
CA ALA A 232 0.00 -0.19 21.69
C ALA A 232 0.89 -1.44 21.65
N ALA A 233 1.80 -1.56 22.61
CA ALA A 233 2.66 -2.73 22.73
C ALA A 233 2.64 -3.30 24.16
N ARG A 234 2.78 -4.61 24.26
CA ARG A 234 2.99 -5.32 25.52
C ARG A 234 4.19 -6.25 25.38
N VAL A 235 4.90 -6.48 26.48
CA VAL A 235 5.90 -7.55 26.53
C VAL A 235 5.61 -8.43 27.75
N ASN A 236 5.39 -9.72 27.50
CA ASN A 236 4.98 -10.69 28.51
C ASN A 236 3.71 -10.26 29.27
N GLY A 237 2.74 -9.66 28.55
CA GLY A 237 1.47 -9.15 29.08
C GLY A 237 1.53 -7.73 29.67
N GLU A 238 2.71 -7.25 30.02
CA GLU A 238 2.91 -5.92 30.62
C GLU A 238 2.92 -4.82 29.54
N PRO A 239 2.11 -3.75 29.68
CA PRO A 239 2.15 -2.61 28.77
C PRO A 239 3.53 -1.97 28.68
N VAL A 240 3.94 -1.63 27.45
CA VAL A 240 5.13 -0.81 27.22
C VAL A 240 4.70 0.58 26.78
N ASP A 241 5.20 1.59 27.50
CA ASP A 241 5.06 2.96 27.05
C ASP A 241 5.94 3.20 25.81
N LEU A 242 5.29 3.44 24.68
CA LEU A 242 5.93 3.76 23.40
C LEU A 242 6.36 5.23 23.30
N SER A 243 5.91 6.09 24.22
CA SER A 243 6.30 7.49 24.25
C SER A 243 7.83 7.61 24.42
N GLY A 244 8.47 8.40 23.56
CA GLY A 244 9.93 8.54 23.54
C GLY A 244 10.72 7.32 23.05
N ARG A 245 10.06 6.20 22.69
CA ARG A 245 10.71 5.00 22.12
C ARG A 245 10.58 4.87 20.61
N VAL A 246 9.74 5.69 19.99
CA VAL A 246 9.55 5.68 18.54
C VAL A 246 10.60 6.58 17.89
N VAL A 247 11.50 5.98 17.12
CA VAL A 247 12.54 6.68 16.35
C VAL A 247 12.27 6.42 14.89
N LYS A 248 12.06 7.48 14.09
CA LYS A 248 11.72 7.40 12.67
C LYS A 248 10.62 6.37 12.35
N GLY A 249 9.59 6.35 13.19
CA GLY A 249 8.45 5.44 13.05
C GLY A 249 8.71 3.98 13.46
N TYR A 250 9.82 3.66 14.14
CA TYR A 250 10.03 2.35 14.76
C TYR A 250 10.01 2.44 16.28
N ALA A 251 9.13 1.66 16.92
CA ALA A 251 9.17 1.42 18.36
C ALA A 251 10.39 0.57 18.72
N CYS A 252 11.35 1.17 19.42
CA CYS A 252 12.61 0.54 19.80
C CYS A 252 12.51 -0.09 21.19
N LEU A 253 12.48 -1.43 21.24
CA LEU A 253 12.41 -2.23 22.45
C LEU A 253 13.78 -2.87 22.73
N GLU A 254 14.66 -2.14 23.42
CA GLU A 254 15.95 -2.67 23.88
C GLU A 254 15.81 -3.35 25.24
N ARG A 255 16.13 -4.65 25.28
CA ARG A 255 16.02 -5.48 26.48
C ARG A 255 17.03 -6.62 26.44
N GLU A 256 17.24 -7.27 27.59
CA GLU A 256 17.69 -8.66 27.62
C GLU A 256 16.47 -9.55 27.34
N TRP A 257 16.52 -10.28 26.24
CA TRP A 257 15.46 -11.18 25.81
C TRP A 257 15.75 -12.60 26.27
N ARG A 258 14.72 -13.30 26.73
CA ARG A 258 14.80 -14.68 27.20
C ARG A 258 13.93 -15.60 26.36
N ASN A 259 14.24 -16.90 26.39
CA ASN A 259 13.47 -17.88 25.65
C ASN A 259 12.01 -17.87 26.10
N GLY A 260 11.08 -17.75 25.15
CA GLY A 260 9.65 -17.65 25.42
C GLY A 260 9.15 -16.24 25.73
N ASP A 261 10.00 -15.21 25.67
CA ASP A 261 9.53 -13.83 25.69
C ASP A 261 8.58 -13.59 24.52
N ARG A 262 7.54 -12.80 24.77
CA ARG A 262 6.47 -12.52 23.83
C ARG A 262 6.19 -11.03 23.77
N VAL A 263 6.21 -10.48 22.56
CA VAL A 263 5.81 -9.10 22.28
C VAL A 263 4.47 -9.11 21.57
N GLU A 264 3.51 -8.35 22.07
CA GLU A 264 2.23 -8.14 21.43
C GLU A 264 2.18 -6.70 20.95
N LEU A 265 1.82 -6.50 19.69
CA LEU A 265 1.61 -5.20 19.08
C LEU A 265 0.15 -5.14 18.61
N GLU A 266 -0.55 -4.09 19.02
CA GLU A 266 -1.91 -3.79 18.58
C GLU A 266 -1.87 -2.54 17.70
N LEU A 267 -2.31 -2.69 16.45
CA LEU A 267 -2.40 -1.64 15.46
C LEU A 267 -3.87 -1.39 15.12
N PRO A 268 -4.57 -0.45 15.77
CA PRO A 268 -5.98 -0.20 15.48
C PRO A 268 -6.22 0.07 13.99
N MET A 269 -7.16 -0.67 13.38
CA MET A 269 -7.51 -0.58 11.96
C MET A 269 -8.96 -0.08 11.77
N PRO A 270 -9.26 1.19 12.08
CA PRO A 270 -10.55 1.77 11.71
C PRO A 270 -10.69 1.89 10.19
N VAL A 271 -11.92 2.07 9.72
CA VAL A 271 -12.15 2.52 8.33
C VAL A 271 -11.79 4.00 8.28
N GLU A 272 -10.76 4.32 7.50
CA GLU A 272 -10.28 5.67 7.29
C GLU A 272 -10.81 6.24 5.99
N ARG A 273 -11.18 7.52 6.05
CA ARG A 273 -11.41 8.35 4.87
C ARG A 273 -10.10 9.02 4.49
N VAL A 274 -9.65 8.79 3.26
CA VAL A 274 -8.41 9.35 2.73
C VAL A 274 -8.73 10.43 1.71
N TYR A 275 -8.05 11.57 1.84
CA TYR A 275 -8.20 12.73 0.96
C TYR A 275 -6.87 13.01 0.27
N ALA A 276 -6.95 13.37 -1.01
CA ALA A 276 -5.77 13.79 -1.76
C ALA A 276 -5.37 15.23 -1.41
N HIS A 277 -4.11 15.57 -1.66
CA HIS A 277 -3.66 16.96 -1.61
C HIS A 277 -4.48 17.82 -2.60
N PRO A 278 -4.86 19.08 -2.30
CA PRO A 278 -5.70 19.89 -3.17
C PRO A 278 -5.19 20.13 -4.60
N GLU A 279 -3.87 20.01 -4.81
CA GLU A 279 -3.27 20.09 -6.16
C GLU A 279 -3.51 18.82 -7.00
N ALA A 280 -3.92 17.70 -6.41
CA ALA A 280 -4.34 16.49 -7.13
C ALA A 280 -5.77 16.69 -7.66
N ARG A 281 -5.87 17.40 -8.78
CA ARG A 281 -7.12 17.99 -9.29
C ARG A 281 -8.23 16.98 -9.57
N GLN A 282 -7.83 15.76 -9.96
CA GLN A 282 -8.73 14.68 -10.32
C GLN A 282 -9.50 14.12 -9.11
N ASP A 283 -8.98 14.36 -7.91
CA ASP A 283 -9.52 13.88 -6.63
C ASP A 283 -10.20 14.98 -5.80
N ILE A 284 -10.35 16.20 -6.35
CA ILE A 284 -11.07 17.28 -5.68
C ILE A 284 -12.54 16.88 -5.45
N GLY A 285 -12.99 17.03 -4.20
CA GLY A 285 -14.35 16.65 -3.79
C GLY A 285 -14.57 15.13 -3.76
N ARG A 286 -13.49 14.34 -3.75
CA ARG A 286 -13.53 12.89 -3.65
C ARG A 286 -12.85 12.40 -2.38
N VAL A 287 -13.26 11.20 -1.98
CA VAL A 287 -12.73 10.47 -0.84
C VAL A 287 -12.47 9.01 -1.25
N ALA A 288 -11.41 8.42 -0.71
CA ALA A 288 -11.14 6.99 -0.81
C ALA A 288 -11.26 6.34 0.57
N LEU A 289 -11.61 5.05 0.60
CA LEU A 289 -11.67 4.27 1.83
C LEU A 289 -10.37 3.47 1.98
N GLN A 290 -9.81 3.46 3.19
CA GLN A 290 -8.64 2.65 3.54
C GLN A 290 -8.88 1.97 4.89
N ARG A 291 -8.43 0.73 5.07
CA ARG A 291 -8.39 0.08 6.39
C ARG A 291 -7.08 -0.65 6.54
N GLY A 292 -6.31 -0.29 7.56
CA GLY A 292 -4.93 -0.76 7.69
C GLY A 292 -4.12 -0.41 6.43
N PRO A 293 -3.36 -1.35 5.85
CA PRO A 293 -2.58 -1.11 4.63
C PRO A 293 -3.40 -1.21 3.33
N LEU A 294 -4.67 -1.62 3.40
CA LEU A 294 -5.49 -1.91 2.23
C LEU A 294 -6.32 -0.70 1.83
N VAL A 295 -6.18 -0.28 0.58
CA VAL A 295 -7.06 0.65 -0.12
C VAL A 295 -8.27 -0.13 -0.61
N TYR A 296 -9.46 0.47 -0.57
CA TYR A 296 -10.71 -0.13 -0.99
C TYR A 296 -11.25 0.49 -2.28
N CYS A 297 -12.07 -0.27 -2.99
CA CYS A 297 -12.79 0.18 -4.18
C CYS A 297 -14.21 -0.38 -4.20
N LEU A 298 -15.08 0.23 -5.02
CA LEU A 298 -16.41 -0.29 -5.32
C LEU A 298 -16.36 -0.94 -6.70
N GLU A 299 -16.97 -2.11 -6.85
CA GLU A 299 -17.23 -2.77 -8.14
C GLU A 299 -18.74 -2.84 -8.41
N ASP A 300 -19.15 -2.70 -9.67
CA ASP A 300 -20.56 -2.80 -10.08
C ASP A 300 -21.23 -4.10 -9.60
N VAL A 301 -20.47 -5.21 -9.48
CA VAL A 301 -21.00 -6.52 -9.08
C VAL A 301 -21.58 -6.54 -7.66
N ASP A 302 -21.11 -5.66 -6.77
CA ASP A 302 -21.57 -5.59 -5.37
C ASP A 302 -22.51 -4.42 -5.10
N ASN A 303 -22.72 -3.53 -6.08
CA ASN A 303 -23.36 -2.25 -5.87
C ASN A 303 -24.62 -2.11 -6.73
N PRO A 304 -25.72 -1.56 -6.19
CA PRO A 304 -27.03 -1.59 -6.84
C PRO A 304 -27.16 -0.65 -8.04
N VAL A 305 -26.18 0.23 -8.24
CA VAL A 305 -26.10 1.23 -9.31
C VAL A 305 -24.68 1.27 -9.86
N PRO A 306 -24.47 1.76 -11.10
CA PRO A 306 -23.13 2.02 -11.60
C PRO A 306 -22.30 2.84 -10.60
N VAL A 307 -21.09 2.37 -10.28
CA VAL A 307 -20.28 2.97 -9.19
C VAL A 307 -19.96 4.45 -9.41
N GLN A 308 -19.95 4.96 -10.66
CA GLN A 308 -19.77 6.39 -10.96
C GLN A 308 -20.92 7.28 -10.46
N ARG A 309 -22.08 6.69 -10.16
CA ARG A 309 -23.26 7.39 -9.64
C ARG A 309 -23.34 7.40 -8.12
N VAL A 310 -22.39 6.75 -7.44
CA VAL A 310 -22.34 6.69 -5.98
C VAL A 310 -21.67 7.96 -5.43
N ILE A 311 -22.24 8.52 -4.38
CA ILE A 311 -21.71 9.62 -3.57
C ILE A 311 -21.69 9.15 -2.11
N LEU A 312 -20.58 9.35 -1.41
CA LEU A 312 -20.46 9.04 0.01
C LEU A 312 -20.82 10.26 0.87
N PRO A 313 -21.76 10.15 1.81
CA PRO A 313 -21.92 11.13 2.88
C PRO A 313 -20.68 11.17 3.79
N ALA A 314 -20.25 12.35 4.24
CA ALA A 314 -19.06 12.53 5.07
C ALA A 314 -19.18 11.85 6.45
N ASP A 315 -20.41 11.73 6.96
CA ASP A 315 -20.77 11.10 8.23
C ASP A 315 -21.11 9.61 8.10
N ALA A 316 -21.09 9.03 6.89
CA ALA A 316 -21.43 7.63 6.71
C ALA A 316 -20.44 6.71 7.44
N GLU A 317 -20.95 5.90 8.36
CA GLU A 317 -20.20 4.88 9.09
C GLU A 317 -20.20 3.55 8.33
N PHE A 318 -19.05 2.88 8.31
CA PHE A 318 -18.88 1.60 7.64
C PHE A 318 -18.73 0.46 8.65
N SER A 319 -19.55 -0.56 8.46
CA SER A 319 -19.36 -1.86 9.08
C SER A 319 -18.23 -2.63 8.39
N VAL A 320 -17.45 -3.35 9.19
CA VAL A 320 -16.31 -4.16 8.76
C VAL A 320 -16.67 -5.63 8.97
N ARG A 321 -16.56 -6.45 7.94
CA ARG A 321 -16.83 -7.89 8.04
C ARG A 321 -15.86 -8.71 7.21
N PHE A 322 -15.31 -9.77 7.81
CA PHE A 322 -14.57 -10.78 7.08
C PHE A 322 -15.54 -11.74 6.39
N GLU A 323 -15.38 -11.92 5.07
CA GLU A 323 -16.23 -12.74 4.21
C GLU A 323 -15.39 -13.89 3.65
N GLU A 324 -15.34 -14.99 4.39
CA GLU A 324 -14.53 -16.19 4.07
C GLU A 324 -14.88 -16.81 2.70
N GLY A 325 -16.16 -16.77 2.31
CA GLY A 325 -16.65 -17.37 1.06
C GLY A 325 -16.47 -16.51 -0.20
N MET A 326 -15.86 -15.34 -0.09
CA MET A 326 -15.72 -14.37 -1.19
C MET A 326 -14.25 -14.03 -1.40
N LEU A 327 -13.79 -14.08 -2.65
CA LEU A 327 -12.47 -13.58 -3.05
C LEU A 327 -11.32 -14.17 -2.21
N ASP A 328 -11.37 -15.47 -1.94
CA ASP A 328 -10.42 -16.21 -1.09
C ASP A 328 -10.28 -15.69 0.36
N GLY A 329 -11.33 -15.03 0.86
CA GLY A 329 -11.41 -14.52 2.23
C GLY A 329 -10.89 -13.09 2.36
N VAL A 330 -11.82 -12.12 2.35
CA VAL A 330 -11.47 -10.70 2.44
C VAL A 330 -12.30 -9.98 3.50
N VAL A 331 -11.74 -8.91 4.06
CA VAL A 331 -12.53 -7.94 4.83
C VAL A 331 -13.24 -6.98 3.88
N MET A 332 -14.57 -7.00 3.86
CA MET A 332 -15.41 -6.06 3.12
C MET A 332 -15.91 -4.93 4.01
N LEU A 333 -16.16 -3.76 3.40
CA LEU A 333 -16.75 -2.60 4.08
C LEU A 333 -18.16 -2.38 3.54
N THR A 334 -19.14 -2.26 4.42
CA THR A 334 -20.53 -1.97 4.02
C THR A 334 -21.05 -0.76 4.78
N GLY A 335 -21.62 0.21 4.07
CA GLY A 335 -22.08 1.46 4.66
C GLY A 335 -23.15 2.17 3.81
N PRO A 336 -23.82 3.19 4.37
CA PRO A 336 -24.80 3.97 3.64
C PRO A 336 -24.11 4.89 2.63
N ALA A 337 -24.77 5.10 1.50
CA ALA A 337 -24.36 6.04 0.46
C ALA A 337 -25.58 6.63 -0.24
N VAL A 338 -25.32 7.49 -1.22
CA VAL A 338 -26.35 8.13 -2.04
C VAL A 338 -26.08 7.87 -3.51
N ALA A 339 -27.08 7.41 -4.25
CA ALA A 339 -27.00 7.31 -5.70
C ALA A 339 -27.60 8.55 -6.38
N VAL A 340 -26.96 9.01 -7.44
CA VAL A 340 -27.54 9.97 -8.38
C VAL A 340 -28.55 9.23 -9.27
N SER A 341 -29.83 9.57 -9.20
CA SER A 341 -30.90 8.96 -9.99
C SER A 341 -30.94 9.50 -11.42
N ASP A 342 -31.18 8.61 -12.38
CA ASP A 342 -31.46 8.88 -13.79
C ASP A 342 -32.96 8.82 -14.09
N GLU A 343 -33.80 8.62 -13.07
CA GLU A 343 -35.25 8.64 -13.22
C GLU A 343 -35.71 9.97 -13.82
N GLY A 344 -36.56 9.86 -14.85
CA GLY A 344 -37.12 11.00 -15.53
C GLY A 344 -36.20 11.59 -16.59
N TRP A 345 -34.95 11.15 -16.78
CA TRP A 345 -33.98 11.69 -17.76
C TRP A 345 -34.26 11.30 -19.22
N GLU A 346 -35.35 10.59 -19.51
CA GLU A 346 -35.68 10.11 -20.84
C GLU A 346 -35.72 11.28 -21.87
N GLY A 347 -35.06 11.06 -23.01
CA GLY A 347 -35.07 12.02 -24.13
C GLY A 347 -34.31 13.33 -23.91
N ALA A 348 -33.54 13.49 -22.82
CA ALA A 348 -32.79 14.72 -22.56
C ALA A 348 -31.39 14.45 -21.99
N LEU A 349 -30.36 15.06 -22.61
CA LEU A 349 -28.97 14.96 -22.15
C LEU A 349 -28.61 16.02 -21.10
N TYR A 350 -29.24 17.20 -21.14
CA TYR A 350 -28.96 18.32 -20.23
C TYR A 350 -30.27 18.92 -19.71
N ARG A 351 -30.30 19.26 -18.41
CA ARG A 351 -31.46 19.86 -17.74
C ARG A 351 -31.02 20.86 -16.68
N ALA A 352 -31.86 21.85 -16.38
CA ALA A 352 -31.62 22.81 -15.30
C ALA A 352 -31.94 22.25 -13.91
N GLN A 353 -32.71 21.16 -13.83
CA GLN A 353 -33.04 20.49 -12.58
C GLN A 353 -31.91 19.55 -12.15
N CYS A 354 -31.47 19.66 -10.90
CA CYS A 354 -30.50 18.74 -10.32
C CYS A 354 -31.08 17.31 -10.25
N PRO A 355 -30.33 16.27 -10.61
CA PRO A 355 -30.79 14.89 -10.45
C PRO A 355 -31.20 14.59 -9.00
N ALA A 356 -32.24 13.77 -8.83
CA ALA A 356 -32.62 13.30 -7.50
C ALA A 356 -31.51 12.41 -6.93
N ARG A 357 -31.37 12.44 -5.60
CA ARG A 357 -30.43 11.65 -4.82
C ARG A 357 -31.22 10.63 -4.01
N VAL A 358 -30.91 9.34 -4.17
CA VAL A 358 -31.62 8.25 -3.48
C VAL A 358 -30.68 7.52 -2.52
N PRO A 359 -31.09 7.23 -1.28
CA PRO A 359 -30.28 6.43 -0.36
C PRO A 359 -30.06 5.02 -0.90
N ILE A 360 -28.82 4.53 -0.77
CA ILE A 360 -28.43 3.16 -1.08
C ILE A 360 -27.47 2.64 -0.01
N THR A 361 -27.24 1.33 -0.02
CA THR A 361 -26.13 0.72 0.71
C THR A 361 -25.08 0.31 -0.30
N VAL A 362 -23.81 0.60 -0.01
CA VAL A 362 -22.67 0.23 -0.85
C VAL A 362 -21.80 -0.80 -0.16
N CYS A 363 -21.12 -1.58 -0.97
CA CYS A 363 -20.13 -2.54 -0.51
C CYS A 363 -18.79 -2.27 -1.22
N ALA A 364 -17.72 -2.20 -0.43
CA ALA A 364 -16.36 -1.99 -0.90
C ALA A 364 -15.50 -3.23 -0.61
N VAL A 365 -14.65 -3.57 -1.58
CA VAL A 365 -13.66 -4.65 -1.48
C VAL A 365 -12.25 -4.08 -1.54
N PRO A 366 -11.23 -4.79 -1.04
CA PRO A 366 -9.84 -4.37 -1.21
C PRO A 366 -9.51 -4.15 -2.69
N TYR A 367 -8.81 -3.07 -3.00
CA TYR A 367 -8.44 -2.70 -4.37
C TYR A 367 -7.72 -3.84 -5.08
N CYS A 368 -6.82 -4.54 -4.40
CA CYS A 368 -6.04 -5.63 -4.99
C CYS A 368 -6.87 -6.79 -5.54
N VAL A 369 -8.10 -6.99 -5.05
CA VAL A 369 -8.94 -8.15 -5.44
C VAL A 369 -10.01 -7.82 -6.49
N TRP A 370 -10.07 -6.58 -6.98
CA TRP A 370 -10.97 -6.20 -8.08
C TRP A 370 -10.69 -7.03 -9.35
N ASP A 371 -11.66 -7.11 -10.26
CA ASP A 371 -11.56 -7.85 -11.54
C ASP A 371 -11.29 -9.37 -11.39
N ASN A 372 -11.73 -9.96 -10.28
CA ASN A 372 -11.75 -11.43 -10.09
C ASN A 372 -13.15 -12.04 -10.25
N ARG A 373 -14.16 -11.23 -10.58
CA ARG A 373 -15.57 -11.63 -10.64
C ARG A 373 -16.22 -11.22 -11.98
N ALA A 374 -17.43 -10.67 -11.95
CA ALA A 374 -18.11 -10.22 -13.14
C ALA A 374 -17.47 -8.95 -13.71
N PRO A 375 -17.32 -8.82 -15.05
CA PRO A 375 -16.94 -7.57 -15.69
C PRO A 375 -17.84 -6.42 -15.26
N GLY A 376 -17.25 -5.29 -14.92
CA GLY A 376 -18.01 -4.14 -14.44
C GLY A 376 -17.14 -2.93 -14.19
N ARG A 377 -17.80 -1.82 -13.89
CA ARG A 377 -17.12 -0.58 -13.53
C ARG A 377 -16.53 -0.68 -12.14
N MET A 378 -15.45 0.07 -11.91
CA MET A 378 -14.75 0.12 -10.63
C MET A 378 -14.35 1.56 -10.30
N ALA A 379 -14.36 1.95 -9.03
CA ALA A 379 -13.83 3.24 -8.57
C ALA A 379 -13.21 3.16 -7.17
N VAL A 380 -12.01 3.74 -7.02
CA VAL A 380 -11.35 3.98 -5.72
C VAL A 380 -11.78 5.32 -5.12
N TRP A 381 -11.74 6.39 -5.91
CA TRP A 381 -12.08 7.75 -5.48
C TRP A 381 -13.53 8.11 -5.78
N LEU A 382 -14.35 8.19 -4.74
CA LEU A 382 -15.78 8.45 -4.82
C LEU A 382 -16.08 9.92 -4.50
N PRO A 383 -17.02 10.58 -5.19
CA PRO A 383 -17.51 11.88 -4.78
C PRO A 383 -18.01 11.85 -3.33
N GLU A 384 -17.75 12.91 -2.56
CA GLU A 384 -18.24 13.06 -1.19
C GLU A 384 -19.28 14.18 -1.09
N CYS A 385 -20.25 14.04 -0.18
CA CYS A 385 -21.14 15.13 0.20
C CYS A 385 -21.20 15.33 1.72
N ALA A 386 -21.46 16.56 2.12
CA ALA A 386 -21.66 16.94 3.53
C ALA A 386 -22.95 16.40 4.13
#